data_AF-A0A0Q0WEM7-F1
#
_entry.id   AF-A0A0Q0WEM7-F1
#
_cell.length_a   1.000
_cell.length_b   1.000
_cell.length_c   1.000
_cell.angle_alpha   90.00
_cell.angle_beta   90.00
_cell.angle_gamma   90.00
#
_symmetry.space_group_name_H-M   'P 1'
#
loop_
_entity.id
_entity.type
_entity.pdbx_description
1 polymer ?
#
loop_
_entity_poly.entity_id
_entity_poly.type
_entity_poly.pdbx_seq_one_letter_code
_entity_poly.pdbx_strand_id
1 'polypeptide(L)'
;MKKDKLYLFTFLSLLVVVYICGYFSMNYLVGLSTEQFLKIQIESSKREAKEMANLISYQAQQNKDKQVIINNVQKSIEKTDMQTGFICMFDQNGKEICHPDPARIGAMTLPNESYISKTHNEVNSEDFYTYLKNKTEGGGVRNFNNPEIDSEIIYLYPVKNTDWIIASHANLQSINKQVQDLKFYFILVYISTGALIVLLSFFMIRLFGSRYERKLEQKNETLFNEVLSLSKLNYDLTSYKSKLESNEHLKTTDISAPALNKKRILTNLKNEIVTLEIEQIAYIYMENTITYVKDINGKISTSNNSLEEIYSELDNTIFFRANRQFILAIKSIDKILKYGNNQLKIEVVPKSAIDVIISKNKAAEFKAWLNK
;
A
#
# COMPACT_ATOMS: atom_id res chain seq x y z
N MET A 1 2.36 5.00 -29.01
CA MET A 1 1.01 4.44 -28.78
C MET A 1 0.87 3.47 -27.59
N LYS A 2 1.78 2.52 -27.32
CA LYS A 2 1.68 1.66 -26.10
C LYS A 2 2.11 2.37 -24.79
N LYS A 3 3.01 3.35 -24.86
CA LYS A 3 3.62 4.00 -23.67
C LYS A 3 2.72 5.07 -23.02
N ASP A 4 1.98 5.84 -23.79
CA ASP A 4 1.04 6.85 -23.25
C ASP A 4 -0.06 6.21 -22.39
N LYS A 5 -0.45 4.98 -22.74
CA LYS A 5 -1.37 4.17 -21.94
C LYS A 5 -0.79 3.84 -20.56
N LEU A 6 0.50 3.54 -20.46
CA LEU A 6 1.14 3.23 -19.17
C LEU A 6 1.11 4.44 -18.23
N TYR A 7 1.47 5.62 -18.73
CA TYR A 7 1.41 6.87 -17.97
C TYR A 7 -0.02 7.25 -17.58
N LEU A 8 -1.00 6.96 -18.44
CA LEU A 8 -2.41 7.15 -18.14
C LEU A 8 -2.90 6.18 -17.05
N PHE A 9 -2.47 4.92 -17.07
CA PHE A 9 -2.83 3.96 -16.02
C PHE A 9 -2.17 4.26 -14.67
N THR A 10 -0.93 4.74 -14.65
CA THR A 10 -0.29 5.16 -13.39
C THR A 10 -0.95 6.41 -12.82
N PHE A 11 -1.31 7.37 -13.67
CA PHE A 11 -2.11 8.53 -13.28
C PHE A 11 -3.46 8.12 -12.68
N LEU A 12 -4.19 7.24 -13.37
CA LEU A 12 -5.50 6.76 -12.91
C LEU A 12 -5.39 5.98 -11.59
N SER A 13 -4.37 5.14 -11.46
CA SER A 13 -4.09 4.41 -10.22
C SER A 13 -3.84 5.36 -9.05
N LEU A 14 -2.99 6.37 -9.27
CA LEU A 14 -2.71 7.39 -8.24
C LEU A 14 -3.96 8.16 -7.85
N LEU A 15 -4.79 8.54 -8.83
CA LEU A 15 -6.05 9.23 -8.58
C LEU A 15 -6.99 8.40 -7.70
N VAL A 16 -7.10 7.09 -7.98
CA VAL A 16 -7.90 6.16 -7.15
C VAL A 16 -7.35 6.07 -5.72
N VAL A 17 -6.03 5.98 -5.56
CA VAL A 17 -5.41 5.91 -4.22
C VAL A 17 -5.65 7.19 -3.42
N VAL A 18 -5.42 8.36 -4.03
CA VAL A 18 -5.66 9.67 -3.40
C VAL A 18 -7.15 9.85 -3.07
N TYR A 19 -8.04 9.36 -3.93
CA TYR A 19 -9.48 9.35 -3.68
C TYR A 19 -9.86 8.51 -2.46
N ILE A 20 -9.39 7.26 -2.40
CA ILE A 20 -9.74 6.33 -1.31
C ILE A 20 -9.17 6.85 0.03
N CYS A 21 -7.88 7.16 0.09
CA CYS A 21 -7.26 7.68 1.32
C CYS A 21 -7.93 8.98 1.77
N GLY A 22 -8.21 9.85 0.81
CA GLY A 22 -8.89 11.10 1.04
C GLY A 22 -10.30 10.94 1.61
N TYR A 23 -11.12 10.07 1.02
CA TYR A 23 -12.48 9.79 1.48
C TYR A 23 -12.53 9.38 2.95
N PHE A 24 -11.67 8.43 3.36
CA PHE A 24 -11.63 7.97 4.75
C PHE A 24 -11.10 9.05 5.70
N SER A 25 -10.00 9.72 5.34
CA SER A 25 -9.41 10.77 6.16
C SER A 25 -10.36 11.96 6.34
N MET A 26 -11.04 12.36 5.26
CA MET A 26 -11.98 13.46 5.22
C MET A 26 -13.20 13.20 6.12
N ASN A 27 -13.84 12.04 5.98
CA ASN A 27 -14.98 11.67 6.82
C ASN A 27 -14.61 11.65 8.31
N TYR A 28 -13.42 11.15 8.63
CA TYR A 28 -12.90 11.15 10.00
C TYR A 28 -12.66 12.57 10.53
N LEU A 29 -11.97 13.42 9.77
CA LEU A 29 -11.65 14.80 10.17
C LEU A 29 -12.91 15.65 10.35
N VAL A 30 -13.87 15.56 9.42
CA VAL A 30 -15.16 16.25 9.53
C VAL A 30 -15.90 15.81 10.79
N GLY A 31 -15.92 14.50 11.09
CA GLY A 31 -16.53 13.97 12.30
C GLY A 31 -15.90 14.56 13.56
N LEU A 32 -14.57 14.47 13.68
CA LEU A 32 -13.81 15.02 14.80
C LEU A 32 -14.01 16.54 14.98
N SER A 33 -13.93 17.30 13.90
CA SER A 33 -14.09 18.76 13.96
C SER A 33 -15.52 19.15 14.33
N THR A 34 -16.52 18.41 13.86
CA THR A 34 -17.92 18.61 14.27
C THR A 34 -18.09 18.33 15.76
N GLU A 35 -17.59 17.20 16.26
CA GLU A 35 -17.66 16.85 17.68
C GLU A 35 -16.98 17.91 18.57
N GLN A 36 -15.77 18.34 18.19
CA GLN A 36 -15.02 19.37 18.91
C GLN A 36 -15.76 20.72 18.91
N PHE A 37 -16.29 21.12 17.75
CA PHE A 37 -17.09 22.35 17.63
C PHE A 37 -18.30 22.32 18.56
N LEU A 38 -19.05 21.23 18.55
CA LEU A 38 -20.22 21.05 19.42
C LEU A 38 -19.86 21.06 20.90
N LYS A 39 -18.76 20.40 21.26
CA LYS A 39 -18.25 20.39 22.64
C LYS A 39 -17.94 21.81 23.12
N ILE A 40 -17.27 22.63 22.30
CA ILE A 40 -16.97 24.03 22.62
C ILE A 40 -18.27 24.83 22.79
N GLN A 41 -19.25 24.63 21.91
CA GLN A 41 -20.54 25.31 21.98
C GLN A 41 -21.29 24.98 23.29
N ILE A 42 -21.34 23.70 23.66
CA ILE A 42 -21.96 23.24 24.91
C ILE A 42 -21.21 23.80 26.13
N GLU A 43 -19.88 23.79 26.11
CA GLU A 43 -19.07 24.28 27.22
C GLU A 43 -19.23 25.80 27.42
N SER A 44 -19.30 26.59 26.34
CA SER A 44 -19.61 28.03 26.44
C SER A 44 -21.00 28.25 27.02
N SER A 45 -21.99 27.52 26.51
CA SER A 45 -23.39 27.59 26.95
C SER A 45 -23.55 27.23 28.43
N LYS A 46 -22.85 26.19 28.88
CA LYS A 46 -22.76 25.79 30.30
C LYS A 46 -22.17 26.91 31.16
N ARG A 47 -21.08 27.52 30.71
CA ARG A 47 -20.44 28.63 31.41
C ARG A 47 -21.37 29.83 31.51
N GLU A 48 -22.01 30.23 30.41
CA GLU A 48 -22.93 31.37 30.38
C GLU A 48 -24.13 31.17 31.31
N ALA A 49 -24.75 30.00 31.29
CA ALA A 49 -25.85 29.66 32.20
C ALA A 49 -25.42 29.72 33.67
N LYS A 50 -24.23 29.19 33.99
CA LYS A 50 -23.67 29.19 35.33
C LYS A 50 -23.35 30.60 35.84
N GLU A 51 -22.72 31.43 35.02
CA GLU A 51 -22.40 32.81 35.39
C GLU A 51 -23.68 33.62 35.61
N MET A 52 -24.67 33.49 34.73
CA MET A 52 -25.95 34.16 34.89
C MET A 52 -26.67 33.71 36.17
N ALA A 53 -26.70 32.40 36.45
CA ALA A 53 -27.29 31.88 37.67
C ALA A 53 -26.57 32.35 38.94
N ASN A 54 -25.24 32.46 38.92
CA ASN A 54 -24.48 33.00 40.04
C ASN A 54 -24.78 34.50 40.27
N LEU A 55 -24.90 35.30 39.21
CA LEU A 55 -25.28 36.71 39.29
C LEU A 55 -26.69 36.87 39.88
N ILE A 56 -27.65 36.06 39.44
CA ILE A 56 -29.02 36.08 39.95
C ILE A 56 -29.04 35.61 41.41
N SER A 57 -28.30 34.56 41.75
CA SER A 57 -28.15 34.10 43.14
C SER A 57 -27.61 35.20 44.04
N TYR A 58 -26.64 36.00 43.57
CA TYR A 58 -26.10 37.12 44.33
C TYR A 58 -27.14 38.24 44.52
N GLN A 59 -27.90 38.56 43.47
CA GLN A 59 -29.01 39.52 43.58
C GLN A 59 -30.10 39.02 44.54
N ALA A 60 -30.44 37.73 44.51
CA ALA A 60 -31.43 37.12 45.40
C ALA A 60 -30.98 37.08 46.87
N GLN A 61 -29.67 37.07 47.14
CA GLN A 61 -29.14 37.19 48.50
C GLN A 61 -29.27 38.62 49.04
N GLN A 62 -29.12 39.64 48.20
CA GLN A 62 -29.15 41.03 48.61
C GLN A 62 -30.55 41.66 48.59
N ASN A 63 -31.36 41.31 47.60
CA ASN A 63 -32.69 41.87 47.39
C ASN A 63 -33.74 40.76 47.54
N LYS A 64 -34.75 40.99 48.39
CA LYS A 64 -35.84 40.03 48.61
C LYS A 64 -36.96 40.16 47.58
N ASP A 65 -37.01 41.24 46.81
CA ASP A 65 -38.06 41.43 45.81
C ASP A 65 -37.75 40.63 44.54
N LYS A 66 -38.42 39.48 44.43
CA LYS A 66 -38.36 38.60 43.26
C LYS A 66 -38.70 39.32 41.95
N GLN A 67 -39.62 40.28 41.95
CA GLN A 67 -40.05 40.99 40.74
C GLN A 67 -38.98 41.93 40.22
N VAL A 68 -38.24 42.59 41.11
CA VAL A 68 -37.11 43.46 40.73
C VAL A 68 -36.02 42.63 40.05
N ILE A 69 -35.71 41.44 40.60
CA ILE A 69 -34.69 40.55 40.02
C ILE A 69 -35.14 40.06 38.64
N ILE A 70 -36.39 39.59 38.51
CA ILE A 70 -36.96 39.16 37.23
C ILE A 70 -36.87 40.28 36.19
N ASN A 71 -37.25 41.51 36.55
CA ASN A 71 -37.18 42.65 35.63
C ASN A 71 -35.75 42.99 35.21
N ASN A 72 -34.78 42.91 36.13
CA ASN A 72 -33.37 43.14 35.83
C ASN A 72 -32.82 42.06 34.88
N VAL A 73 -33.14 40.79 35.13
CA VAL A 73 -32.76 39.66 34.28
C VAL A 73 -33.38 39.83 32.91
N GLN A 74 -34.69 40.09 32.84
CA GLN A 74 -35.40 40.30 31.59
C GLN A 74 -34.76 41.41 30.77
N LYS A 75 -34.52 42.59 31.35
CA LYS A 75 -33.86 43.71 30.65
C LYS A 75 -32.44 43.38 30.18
N SER A 76 -31.74 42.47 30.86
CA SER A 76 -30.38 42.07 30.49
C SER A 76 -30.35 41.12 29.31
N ILE A 77 -31.41 40.32 29.11
CA ILE A 77 -31.50 39.34 28.03
C ILE A 77 -32.40 39.79 26.88
N GLU A 78 -33.26 40.79 27.10
CA GLU A 78 -34.14 41.35 26.08
C GLU A 78 -33.31 41.88 24.90
N LYS A 79 -33.70 41.54 23.67
CA LYS A 79 -33.00 41.95 22.44
C LYS A 79 -31.56 41.45 22.32
N THR A 80 -31.16 40.44 23.10
CA THR A 80 -29.93 39.70 22.82
C THR A 80 -30.05 38.95 21.50
N ASP A 81 -28.94 38.80 20.80
CA ASP A 81 -28.91 38.08 19.53
C ASP A 81 -29.13 36.58 19.77
N MET A 82 -30.19 36.03 19.18
CA MET A 82 -30.57 34.61 19.27
C MET A 82 -29.97 33.76 18.13
N GLN A 83 -29.05 34.31 17.34
CA GLN A 83 -28.47 33.62 16.19
C GLN A 83 -27.65 32.39 16.55
N THR A 84 -26.89 32.39 17.65
CA THR A 84 -26.06 31.24 18.06
C THR A 84 -26.71 30.43 19.18
N GLY A 85 -27.48 31.10 20.02
CA GLY A 85 -28.15 30.56 21.17
C GLY A 85 -28.64 31.70 22.04
N PHE A 86 -29.33 31.37 23.12
CA PHE A 86 -29.80 32.36 24.08
C PHE A 86 -30.04 31.75 25.45
N ILE A 87 -30.26 32.61 26.44
CA ILE A 87 -30.59 32.19 27.80
C ILE A 87 -32.03 32.59 28.13
N CYS A 88 -32.76 31.70 28.79
CA CYS A 88 -34.04 32.00 29.41
C CYS A 88 -34.05 31.49 30.87
N MET A 89 -35.07 31.91 31.62
CA MET A 89 -35.23 31.53 33.02
C MET A 89 -36.61 30.91 33.25
N PHE A 90 -36.63 29.78 33.92
CA PHE A 90 -37.84 29.01 34.25
C PHE A 90 -38.13 29.02 35.75
N ASP A 91 -39.42 28.85 36.09
CA ASP A 91 -39.82 28.42 37.43
C ASP A 91 -39.79 26.90 37.57
N GLN A 92 -39.95 26.41 38.80
CA GLN A 92 -40.06 24.97 39.12
C GLN A 92 -41.22 24.24 38.43
N ASN A 93 -42.19 24.96 37.85
CA ASN A 93 -43.34 24.40 37.15
C ASN A 93 -43.12 24.35 35.62
N GLY A 94 -41.99 24.85 35.12
CA GLY A 94 -41.68 24.92 33.69
C GLY A 94 -42.28 26.14 32.98
N LYS A 95 -42.71 27.16 33.74
CA LYS A 95 -43.16 28.43 33.16
C LYS A 95 -41.95 29.32 32.85
N GLU A 96 -41.90 29.86 31.63
CA GLU A 96 -40.90 30.85 31.23
C GLU A 96 -41.14 32.17 31.97
N ILE A 97 -40.17 32.59 32.80
CA ILE A 97 -40.22 33.83 33.57
C ILE A 97 -39.48 34.95 32.83
N CYS A 98 -38.38 34.63 32.18
CA CYS A 98 -37.62 35.56 31.35
C CYS A 98 -37.23 34.90 30.03
N HIS A 99 -37.37 35.64 28.94
CA HIS A 99 -37.04 35.19 27.59
C HIS A 99 -36.55 36.37 26.73
N PRO A 100 -35.57 36.20 25.82
CA PRO A 100 -35.08 37.29 24.97
C PRO A 100 -36.16 37.93 24.09
N ASP A 101 -37.12 37.13 23.63
CA ASP A 101 -38.39 37.55 23.05
C ASP A 101 -39.48 37.65 24.15
N PRO A 102 -39.91 38.86 24.54
CA PRO A 102 -40.91 39.06 25.58
C PRO A 102 -42.27 38.42 25.30
N ALA A 103 -42.61 38.15 24.03
CA ALA A 103 -43.88 37.54 23.66
C ALA A 103 -44.02 36.10 24.18
N ARG A 104 -42.90 35.43 24.51
CA ARG A 104 -42.89 34.06 25.05
C ARG A 104 -42.97 34.00 26.58
N ILE A 105 -42.78 35.13 27.27
CA ILE A 105 -42.84 35.16 28.74
C ILE A 105 -44.20 34.67 29.22
N GLY A 106 -44.18 33.71 30.12
CA GLY A 106 -45.36 33.08 30.70
C GLY A 106 -45.87 31.87 29.93
N ALA A 107 -45.26 31.52 28.81
CA ALA A 107 -45.49 30.24 28.14
C ALA A 107 -45.04 29.07 29.04
N MET A 108 -45.72 27.94 28.87
CA MET A 108 -45.30 26.65 29.41
C MET A 108 -44.62 25.89 28.28
N THR A 109 -43.34 25.55 28.41
CA THR A 109 -42.68 24.70 27.43
C THR A 109 -43.26 23.30 27.56
N LEU A 110 -43.81 22.74 26.48
CA LEU A 110 -44.39 21.41 26.53
C LEU A 110 -43.28 20.36 26.73
N PRO A 111 -43.57 19.21 27.38
CA PRO A 111 -42.59 18.13 27.55
C PRO A 111 -41.94 17.67 26.24
N ASN A 112 -42.65 17.84 25.12
CA ASN A 112 -42.20 17.43 23.80
C ASN A 112 -41.37 18.49 23.04
N GLU A 113 -41.12 19.66 23.64
CA GLU A 113 -40.44 20.79 22.99
C GLU A 113 -39.02 21.04 23.54
N SER A 114 -38.63 20.39 24.65
CA SER A 114 -37.30 20.54 25.24
C SER A 114 -36.87 19.28 25.98
N TYR A 115 -35.69 18.77 25.64
CA TYR A 115 -35.19 17.47 26.09
C TYR A 115 -33.78 17.60 26.62
N ILE A 116 -33.47 16.85 27.68
CA ILE A 116 -32.15 16.88 28.33
C ILE A 116 -31.75 15.45 28.64
N SER A 117 -30.67 14.97 28.04
CA SER A 117 -30.13 13.64 28.33
C SER A 117 -28.70 13.71 28.83
N LYS A 118 -28.36 12.85 29.79
CA LYS A 118 -27.00 12.62 30.28
C LYS A 118 -26.25 11.56 29.45
N THR A 119 -26.95 10.79 28.61
CA THR A 119 -26.42 9.59 27.95
C THR A 119 -26.98 9.48 26.54
N HIS A 120 -26.11 9.24 25.54
CA HIS A 120 -26.45 9.23 24.10
C HIS A 120 -27.62 8.33 23.64
N ASN A 121 -28.21 7.48 24.49
CA ASN A 121 -29.05 6.37 24.04
C ASN A 121 -30.54 6.43 24.36
N GLU A 122 -31.03 7.27 25.29
CA GLU A 122 -32.49 7.40 25.50
C GLU A 122 -32.85 8.86 25.85
N VAL A 123 -33.91 9.35 25.21
CA VAL A 123 -34.35 10.74 25.22
C VAL A 123 -35.82 10.75 25.65
N ASN A 124 -36.10 11.09 26.91
CA ASN A 124 -37.47 11.17 27.42
C ASN A 124 -37.82 12.61 27.85
N SER A 125 -39.02 13.06 27.53
CA SER A 125 -39.58 14.36 27.94
C SER A 125 -39.71 14.49 29.46
N GLU A 126 -39.80 13.37 30.18
CA GLU A 126 -39.84 13.32 31.64
C GLU A 126 -38.53 13.81 32.29
N ASP A 127 -37.41 13.78 31.56
CA ASP A 127 -36.11 14.20 32.07
C ASP A 127 -36.07 15.72 32.36
N PHE A 128 -36.62 16.56 31.47
CA PHE A 128 -36.62 18.03 31.63
C PHE A 128 -37.31 18.48 32.92
N TYR A 129 -38.56 18.05 33.14
CA TYR A 129 -39.30 18.38 34.36
C TYR A 129 -38.68 17.76 35.61
N THR A 130 -37.98 16.63 35.47
CA THR A 130 -37.19 16.04 36.57
C THR A 130 -36.04 16.96 36.97
N TYR A 131 -35.32 17.57 36.02
CA TYR A 131 -34.30 18.59 36.33
C TYR A 131 -34.90 19.82 37.00
N LEU A 132 -36.07 20.28 36.54
CA LEU A 132 -36.75 21.43 37.11
C LEU A 132 -37.17 21.21 38.57
N LYS A 133 -37.86 20.09 38.83
CA LYS A 133 -38.39 19.75 40.15
C LYS A 133 -37.30 19.41 41.16
N ASN A 134 -36.23 18.73 40.72
CA ASN A 134 -35.15 18.29 41.61
C ASN A 134 -34.03 19.35 41.74
N LYS A 135 -34.10 20.47 41.01
CA LYS A 135 -33.09 21.54 41.00
C LYS A 135 -31.68 21.00 40.70
N THR A 136 -31.57 20.11 39.74
CA THR A 136 -30.30 19.50 39.32
C THR A 136 -29.77 20.13 38.05
N GLU A 137 -28.44 20.23 37.91
CA GLU A 137 -27.82 20.58 36.63
C GLU A 137 -27.83 19.39 35.66
N GLY A 138 -27.95 19.67 34.36
CA GLY A 138 -28.00 18.67 33.32
C GLY A 138 -27.93 19.28 31.93
N GLY A 139 -27.46 18.51 30.95
CA GLY A 139 -27.32 18.98 29.58
C GLY A 139 -26.88 17.86 28.65
N GLY A 140 -27.15 18.04 27.36
CA GLY A 140 -26.87 17.09 26.29
C GLY A 140 -27.39 17.62 24.95
N VAL A 141 -27.06 16.93 23.87
CA VAL A 141 -27.51 17.28 22.51
C VAL A 141 -28.20 16.07 21.90
N ARG A 142 -29.44 16.26 21.41
CA ARG A 142 -30.24 15.22 20.73
C ARG A 142 -29.64 14.78 19.41
N ASN A 143 -29.78 15.63 18.41
CA ASN A 143 -29.54 15.36 16.99
C ASN A 143 -29.88 16.66 16.23
N PHE A 144 -28.95 17.23 15.47
CA PHE A 144 -29.16 18.52 14.77
C PHE A 144 -30.09 18.44 13.56
N ASN A 145 -30.78 17.31 13.36
CA ASN A 145 -31.46 16.98 12.12
C ASN A 145 -32.98 17.19 12.14
N ASN A 146 -33.58 17.79 13.18
CA ASN A 146 -35.00 18.13 13.15
C ASN A 146 -35.21 19.56 12.61
N PRO A 147 -35.76 19.73 11.39
CA PRO A 147 -35.96 21.05 10.79
C PRO A 147 -37.13 21.85 11.39
N GLU A 148 -37.98 21.22 12.22
CA GLU A 148 -39.15 21.89 12.82
C GLU A 148 -38.82 22.61 14.15
N ILE A 149 -37.62 22.45 14.69
CA ILE A 149 -37.20 23.03 15.97
C ILE A 149 -36.11 24.07 15.72
N ASP A 150 -36.43 25.35 15.94
CA ASP A 150 -35.48 26.46 15.75
C ASP A 150 -34.38 26.49 16.83
N SER A 151 -34.71 26.07 18.06
CA SER A 151 -33.80 26.10 19.20
C SER A 151 -34.05 24.97 20.20
N GLU A 152 -33.00 24.44 20.82
CA GLU A 152 -33.08 23.35 21.79
C GLU A 152 -32.34 23.70 23.09
N ILE A 153 -32.90 23.30 24.24
CA ILE A 153 -32.24 23.42 25.54
C ILE A 153 -31.08 22.43 25.61
N ILE A 154 -29.86 22.94 25.67
CA ILE A 154 -28.64 22.12 25.73
C ILE A 154 -28.05 22.04 27.14
N TYR A 155 -28.43 22.96 28.03
CA TYR A 155 -27.97 22.96 29.41
C TYR A 155 -28.94 23.67 30.36
N LEU A 156 -29.13 23.09 31.55
CA LEU A 156 -29.85 23.69 32.68
C LEU A 156 -28.92 23.86 33.88
N TYR A 157 -29.06 25.00 34.56
CA TYR A 157 -28.35 25.28 35.78
C TYR A 157 -29.26 25.93 36.84
N PRO A 158 -29.35 25.37 38.07
CA PRO A 158 -30.20 25.91 39.11
C PRO A 158 -29.63 27.20 39.74
N VAL A 159 -30.51 28.15 40.00
CA VAL A 159 -30.17 29.39 40.70
C VAL A 159 -30.27 29.16 42.21
N LYS A 160 -29.12 29.25 42.90
CA LYS A 160 -29.07 29.04 44.36
C LYS A 160 -29.96 30.05 45.10
N ASN A 161 -30.57 29.59 46.20
CA ASN A 161 -31.48 30.38 47.05
C ASN A 161 -32.78 30.84 46.38
N THR A 162 -33.15 30.24 45.24
CA THR A 162 -34.40 30.51 44.54
C THR A 162 -35.06 29.22 44.03
N ASP A 163 -36.22 29.37 43.39
CA ASP A 163 -36.94 28.29 42.70
C ASP A 163 -36.77 28.38 41.18
N TRP A 164 -35.72 29.09 40.74
CA TRP A 164 -35.48 29.39 39.34
C TRP A 164 -34.36 28.54 38.77
N ILE A 165 -34.47 28.25 37.48
CA ILE A 165 -33.47 27.53 36.70
C ILE A 165 -33.18 28.33 35.45
N ILE A 166 -31.90 28.46 35.14
CA ILE A 166 -31.43 29.06 33.91
C ILE A 166 -31.28 27.97 32.87
N ALA A 167 -31.88 28.18 31.71
CA ALA A 167 -31.74 27.32 30.55
C ALA A 167 -30.98 28.03 29.45
N SER A 168 -30.01 27.32 28.88
CA SER A 168 -29.30 27.76 27.69
C SER A 168 -29.83 27.00 26.48
N HIS A 169 -30.28 27.76 25.50
CA HIS A 169 -30.75 27.30 24.21
C HIS A 169 -29.66 27.43 23.16
N ALA A 170 -29.53 26.43 22.30
CA ALA A 170 -28.73 26.49 21.09
C ALA A 170 -29.63 26.64 19.87
N ASN A 171 -29.24 27.51 18.93
CA ASN A 171 -29.93 27.64 17.65
C ASN A 171 -29.48 26.49 16.71
N LEU A 172 -30.37 25.54 16.46
CA LEU A 172 -30.05 24.33 15.70
C LEU A 172 -29.77 24.65 14.23
N GLN A 173 -30.51 25.60 13.64
CA GLN A 173 -30.33 26.02 12.26
C GLN A 173 -28.95 26.66 12.04
N SER A 174 -28.53 27.52 12.96
CA SER A 174 -27.23 28.18 12.93
C SER A 174 -26.08 27.19 13.11
N ILE A 175 -26.19 26.26 14.06
CA ILE A 175 -25.21 25.20 14.27
C ILE A 175 -25.11 24.31 13.02
N ASN A 176 -26.25 23.87 12.46
CA ASN A 176 -26.26 23.04 11.26
C ASN A 176 -25.61 23.77 10.08
N LYS A 177 -25.92 25.06 9.89
CA LYS A 177 -25.28 25.90 8.86
C LYS A 177 -23.77 25.98 9.06
N GLN A 178 -23.29 26.26 10.27
CA GLN A 178 -21.85 26.32 10.56
C GLN A 178 -21.16 24.97 10.33
N VAL A 179 -21.81 23.85 10.68
CA VAL A 179 -21.32 22.50 10.40
C VAL A 179 -21.30 22.21 8.89
N GLN A 180 -22.28 22.69 8.13
CA GLN A 180 -22.29 22.58 6.67
C GLN A 180 -21.19 23.41 6.02
N ASP A 181 -20.98 24.65 6.47
CA ASP A 181 -19.89 25.51 6.01
C ASP A 181 -18.54 24.87 6.31
N LEU A 182 -18.36 24.32 7.51
CA LEU A 182 -17.18 23.56 7.90
C LEU A 182 -16.93 22.39 6.94
N LYS A 183 -17.96 21.57 6.69
CA LYS A 183 -17.91 20.46 5.72
C LYS A 183 -17.52 20.94 4.33
N PHE A 184 -18.13 22.03 3.86
CA PHE A 184 -17.84 22.61 2.56
C PHE A 184 -16.37 23.02 2.43
N TYR A 185 -15.82 23.73 3.41
CA TYR A 185 -14.41 24.14 3.41
C TYR A 185 -13.46 22.95 3.39
N PHE A 186 -13.73 21.91 4.19
CA PHE A 186 -12.92 20.70 4.16
C PHE A 186 -12.99 19.99 2.80
N ILE A 187 -14.16 19.91 2.16
CA ILE A 187 -14.30 19.33 0.81
C ILE A 187 -13.51 20.16 -0.20
N LEU A 188 -13.60 21.49 -0.13
CA LEU A 188 -12.89 22.39 -1.04
C LEU A 188 -11.38 22.23 -0.92
N VAL A 189 -10.85 22.21 0.31
CA VAL A 189 -9.42 21.97 0.58
C VAL A 189 -9.00 20.59 0.09
N TYR A 190 -9.82 19.56 0.32
CA TYR A 190 -9.54 18.22 -0.14
C TYR A 190 -9.44 18.13 -1.68
N ILE A 191 -10.39 18.71 -2.40
CA ILE A 191 -10.37 18.72 -3.87
C ILE A 191 -9.16 19.51 -4.38
N SER A 192 -8.88 20.69 -3.82
CA SER A 192 -7.76 21.52 -4.28
C SER A 192 -6.39 20.87 -4.00
N THR A 193 -6.19 20.32 -2.81
CA THR A 193 -4.94 19.66 -2.44
C THR A 193 -4.77 18.32 -3.14
N GLY A 194 -5.83 17.52 -3.28
CA GLY A 194 -5.84 16.27 -4.03
C GLY A 194 -5.48 16.49 -5.50
N ALA A 195 -6.07 17.49 -6.15
CA ALA A 195 -5.74 17.86 -7.52
C ALA A 195 -4.27 18.30 -7.67
N LEU A 196 -3.76 19.10 -6.72
CA LEU A 196 -2.37 19.53 -6.70
C LEU A 196 -1.40 18.35 -6.55
N ILE A 197 -1.67 17.42 -5.64
CA ILE A 197 -0.86 16.20 -5.43
C ILE A 197 -0.81 15.37 -6.70
N VAL A 198 -1.97 15.09 -7.31
CA VAL A 198 -2.05 14.29 -8.54
C VAL A 198 -1.29 14.95 -9.69
N LEU A 199 -1.40 16.29 -9.84
CA LEU A 199 -0.69 17.05 -10.87
C LEU A 199 0.83 17.01 -10.66
N LEU A 200 1.29 17.25 -9.43
CA LEU A 200 2.72 17.21 -9.08
C LEU A 200 3.30 15.81 -9.29
N SER A 201 2.60 14.78 -8.84
CA SER A 201 3.01 13.39 -9.03
C SER A 201 3.05 13.01 -10.52
N PHE A 202 2.08 13.43 -11.32
CA PHE A 202 2.09 13.20 -12.76
C PHE A 202 3.32 13.83 -13.42
N PHE A 203 3.61 15.09 -13.08
CA PHE A 203 4.78 15.79 -13.60
C PHE A 203 6.08 15.08 -13.21
N MET A 204 6.20 14.64 -11.95
CA MET A 204 7.35 13.89 -11.46
C MET A 204 7.52 12.55 -12.18
N ILE A 205 6.45 11.77 -12.35
CA ILE A 205 6.49 10.51 -13.09
C ILE A 205 6.95 10.74 -14.53
N ARG A 206 6.48 11.81 -15.18
CA ARG A 206 6.88 12.14 -16.56
C ARG A 206 8.36 12.55 -16.66
N LEU A 207 8.83 13.36 -15.71
CA LEU A 207 10.21 13.84 -15.70
C LEU A 207 11.21 12.70 -15.45
N PHE A 208 10.94 11.87 -14.44
CA PHE A 208 11.79 10.70 -14.14
C PHE A 208 11.66 9.60 -15.18
N GLY A 209 10.45 9.29 -15.64
CA GLY A 209 10.20 8.30 -16.68
C GLY A 209 10.97 8.62 -17.95
N SER A 210 10.89 9.87 -18.44
CA SER A 210 11.64 10.30 -19.62
C SER A 210 13.17 10.18 -19.45
N ARG A 211 13.71 10.55 -18.28
CA ARG A 211 15.16 10.41 -18.02
C ARG A 211 15.60 8.95 -17.94
N TYR A 212 14.80 8.10 -17.32
CA TYR A 212 15.10 6.67 -17.22
C TYR A 212 15.02 6.00 -18.60
N GLU A 213 14.00 6.34 -19.40
CA GLU A 213 13.84 5.84 -20.77
C GLU A 213 15.03 6.22 -21.66
N ARG A 214 15.50 7.48 -21.65
CA ARG A 214 16.69 7.88 -22.42
C ARG A 214 17.92 7.05 -22.06
N LYS A 215 18.12 6.76 -20.77
CA LYS A 215 19.22 5.90 -20.32
C LYS A 215 19.07 4.47 -20.81
N LEU A 216 17.83 3.96 -20.85
CA LEU A 216 17.53 2.61 -21.31
C LEU A 216 17.74 2.47 -22.83
N GLU A 217 17.32 3.48 -23.60
CA GLU A 217 17.51 3.53 -25.06
C GLU A 217 18.99 3.57 -25.41
N GLN A 218 19.79 4.40 -24.72
CA GLN A 218 21.24 4.42 -24.90
C GLN A 218 21.88 3.06 -24.62
N LYS A 219 21.51 2.41 -23.51
CA LYS A 219 22.01 1.06 -23.19
C LYS A 219 21.60 0.02 -24.23
N ASN A 220 20.38 0.10 -24.76
CA ASN A 220 19.91 -0.81 -25.79
C ASN A 220 20.65 -0.59 -27.11
N GLU A 221 20.92 0.67 -27.50
CA GLU A 221 21.74 0.99 -28.67
C GLU A 221 23.17 0.46 -28.52
N THR A 222 23.81 0.67 -27.36
CA THR A 222 25.15 0.14 -27.12
C THR A 222 25.17 -1.38 -27.20
N LEU A 223 24.19 -2.06 -26.59
CA LEU A 223 24.09 -3.51 -26.62
C LEU A 223 23.87 -4.02 -28.06
N PHE A 224 23.02 -3.34 -28.83
CA PHE A 224 22.77 -3.68 -30.23
C PHE A 224 24.03 -3.54 -31.09
N ASN A 225 24.79 -2.46 -30.88
CA ASN A 225 26.04 -2.23 -31.60
C ASN A 225 27.12 -3.27 -31.22
N GLU A 226 27.18 -3.69 -29.96
CA GLU A 226 28.06 -4.78 -29.50
C GLU A 226 27.67 -6.13 -30.12
N VAL A 227 26.38 -6.46 -30.19
CA VAL A 227 25.91 -7.68 -30.86
C VAL A 227 26.21 -7.65 -32.35
N LEU A 228 26.03 -6.50 -33.00
CA LEU A 228 26.35 -6.31 -34.42
C LEU A 228 27.85 -6.48 -34.69
N SER A 229 28.71 -5.93 -33.82
CA SER A 229 30.17 -6.06 -33.96
C SER A 229 30.63 -7.51 -33.77
N LEU A 230 30.08 -8.22 -32.79
CA LEU A 230 30.32 -9.65 -32.58
C LEU A 230 29.84 -10.49 -33.76
N SER A 231 28.68 -10.18 -34.34
CA SER A 231 28.17 -10.86 -35.53
C SER A 231 29.08 -10.65 -36.75
N LYS A 232 29.61 -9.43 -36.94
CA LYS A 232 30.57 -9.14 -38.02
C LYS A 232 31.88 -9.90 -37.82
N LEU A 233 32.43 -9.88 -36.60
CA LEU A 233 33.62 -10.66 -36.24
C LEU A 233 33.44 -12.15 -36.51
N ASN A 234 32.30 -12.73 -36.10
CA ASN A 234 32.00 -14.13 -36.39
C ASN A 234 31.89 -14.40 -37.90
N TYR A 235 31.24 -13.52 -38.66
CA TYR A 235 31.16 -13.64 -40.12
C TYR A 235 32.56 -13.60 -40.76
N ASP A 236 33.39 -12.62 -40.37
CA ASP A 236 34.74 -12.47 -40.89
C ASP A 236 35.61 -13.69 -40.57
N LEU A 237 35.55 -14.20 -39.34
CA LEU A 237 36.23 -15.45 -38.94
C LEU A 237 35.78 -16.65 -39.78
N THR A 238 34.47 -16.77 -40.04
CA THR A 238 33.92 -17.85 -40.86
C THR A 238 34.41 -17.73 -42.30
N SER A 239 34.43 -16.51 -42.85
CA SER A 239 34.94 -16.22 -44.20
C SER A 239 36.45 -16.47 -44.34
N TYR A 240 37.21 -16.23 -43.26
CA TYR A 240 38.64 -16.52 -43.22
C TYR A 240 38.91 -18.03 -43.14
N LYS A 241 38.16 -18.77 -42.31
CA LYS A 241 38.20 -20.24 -42.29
C LYS A 241 37.87 -20.83 -43.67
N SER A 242 36.81 -20.38 -44.32
CA SER A 242 36.46 -20.87 -45.67
C SER A 242 37.54 -20.54 -46.70
N LYS A 243 38.20 -19.36 -46.58
CA LYS A 243 39.35 -19.01 -47.44
C LYS A 243 40.57 -19.89 -47.18
N LEU A 244 40.85 -20.24 -45.92
CA LEU A 244 41.90 -21.18 -45.57
C LEU A 244 41.61 -22.59 -46.11
N GLU A 245 40.39 -23.09 -45.94
CA GLU A 245 39.94 -24.38 -46.50
C GLU A 245 40.03 -24.41 -48.04
N SER A 246 39.70 -23.29 -48.71
CA SER A 246 39.87 -23.17 -50.16
C SER A 246 41.32 -23.07 -50.62
N ASN A 247 42.23 -22.57 -49.78
CA ASN A 247 43.67 -22.52 -50.05
C ASN A 247 44.39 -23.84 -49.71
N GLU A 248 43.85 -24.64 -48.80
CA GLU A 248 44.34 -26.00 -48.51
C GLU A 248 44.01 -27.00 -49.64
N HIS A 249 42.96 -26.74 -50.44
CA HIS A 249 42.61 -27.60 -51.59
C HIS A 249 43.60 -27.58 -52.78
N LEU A 250 44.66 -26.77 -52.75
CA LEU A 250 45.76 -26.82 -53.73
C LEU A 250 47.04 -27.49 -53.20
N LYS A 251 47.06 -27.94 -51.94
CA LYS A 251 48.15 -28.73 -51.38
C LYS A 251 47.60 -29.75 -50.37
N THR A 252 47.12 -30.88 -50.87
CA THR A 252 47.45 -32.22 -50.34
C THR A 252 46.73 -33.27 -51.17
N THR A 253 47.53 -33.93 -52.00
CA THR A 253 47.30 -35.27 -52.52
C THR A 253 47.01 -36.22 -51.36
N ASP A 254 46.05 -37.12 -51.57
CA ASP A 254 45.89 -38.45 -50.97
C ASP A 254 46.56 -38.72 -49.61
N ILE A 255 45.75 -39.00 -48.58
CA ILE A 255 45.85 -40.23 -47.77
C ILE A 255 44.51 -40.42 -47.02
N SER A 256 43.86 -41.53 -47.33
CA SER A 256 42.86 -42.21 -46.52
C SER A 256 43.42 -42.66 -45.16
N ALA A 257 42.71 -42.43 -44.04
CA ALA A 257 42.44 -43.36 -42.90
C ALA A 257 41.91 -42.59 -41.65
N PRO A 258 41.55 -43.27 -40.54
CA PRO A 258 40.22 -43.32 -39.93
C PRO A 258 40.04 -42.34 -38.76
N ALA A 259 38.84 -42.34 -38.15
CA ALA A 259 38.50 -41.59 -36.94
C ALA A 259 39.62 -41.67 -35.88
N LEU A 260 40.38 -40.59 -35.72
CA LEU A 260 41.40 -40.47 -34.69
C LEU A 260 40.73 -39.87 -33.46
N ASN A 261 40.38 -40.73 -32.51
CA ASN A 261 40.04 -40.34 -31.14
C ASN A 261 41.12 -39.36 -30.65
N LYS A 262 40.74 -38.10 -30.37
CA LYS A 262 41.66 -37.14 -29.75
C LYS A 262 42.11 -37.74 -28.42
N LYS A 263 43.35 -37.51 -27.99
CA LYS A 263 43.85 -37.98 -26.68
C LYS A 263 43.77 -36.91 -25.59
N ARG A 264 43.64 -35.63 -25.99
CA ARG A 264 43.66 -34.46 -25.11
C ARG A 264 42.63 -33.43 -25.56
N ILE A 265 41.99 -32.78 -24.60
CA ILE A 265 41.07 -31.65 -24.81
C ILE A 265 41.73 -30.39 -24.24
N LEU A 266 41.60 -29.28 -24.96
CA LEU A 266 42.02 -27.96 -24.49
C LEU A 266 40.93 -27.39 -23.58
N THR A 267 41.27 -27.10 -22.33
CA THR A 267 40.37 -26.48 -21.37
C THR A 267 41.00 -25.20 -20.81
N ASN A 268 40.16 -24.25 -20.41
CA ASN A 268 40.57 -22.99 -19.82
C ASN A 268 40.41 -23.08 -18.30
N LEU A 269 41.49 -22.78 -17.59
CA LEU A 269 41.50 -22.67 -16.14
C LEU A 269 41.95 -21.26 -15.77
N LYS A 270 41.02 -20.45 -15.26
CA LYS A 270 41.23 -19.02 -14.96
C LYS A 270 41.67 -18.25 -16.22
N ASN A 271 42.96 -17.98 -16.37
CA ASN A 271 43.55 -17.19 -17.46
C ASN A 271 44.56 -18.00 -18.30
N GLU A 272 44.64 -19.31 -18.10
CA GLU A 272 45.59 -20.20 -18.78
C GLU A 272 44.85 -21.31 -19.55
N ILE A 273 45.39 -21.66 -20.72
CA ILE A 273 44.96 -22.83 -21.51
C ILE A 273 45.70 -24.05 -20.96
N VAL A 274 44.95 -25.02 -20.46
CA VAL A 274 45.46 -26.28 -19.90
C VAL A 274 45.04 -27.42 -20.82
N THR A 275 45.97 -28.31 -21.13
CA THR A 275 45.68 -29.57 -21.81
C THR A 275 45.24 -30.60 -20.78
N LEU A 276 44.01 -31.12 -20.91
CA LEU A 276 43.50 -32.19 -20.09
C LEU A 276 43.44 -33.49 -20.90
N GLU A 277 44.01 -34.56 -20.37
CA GLU A 277 43.92 -35.88 -21.01
C GLU A 277 42.49 -36.42 -20.85
N ILE A 278 41.96 -37.03 -21.91
CA ILE A 278 40.57 -37.50 -21.90
C ILE A 278 40.34 -38.55 -20.81
N GLU A 279 41.36 -39.35 -20.50
CA GLU A 279 41.31 -40.36 -19.43
C GLU A 279 41.17 -39.77 -18.02
N GLN A 280 41.52 -38.49 -17.84
CA GLN A 280 41.42 -37.78 -16.56
C GLN A 280 40.05 -37.10 -16.38
N ILE A 281 39.17 -37.14 -17.38
CA ILE A 281 37.86 -36.49 -17.29
C ILE A 281 36.89 -37.40 -16.53
N ALA A 282 36.30 -36.89 -15.46
CA ALA A 282 35.23 -37.57 -14.73
C ALA A 282 33.87 -37.32 -15.40
N TYR A 283 33.49 -36.06 -15.58
CA TYR A 283 32.25 -35.68 -16.27
C TYR A 283 32.32 -34.25 -16.78
N ILE A 284 31.45 -33.95 -17.74
CA ILE A 284 31.32 -32.63 -18.37
C ILE A 284 29.87 -32.19 -18.22
N TYR A 285 29.65 -30.96 -17.78
CA TYR A 285 28.31 -30.42 -17.60
C TYR A 285 28.18 -28.97 -18.06
N MET A 286 26.95 -28.58 -18.40
CA MET A 286 26.62 -27.23 -18.80
C MET A 286 25.76 -26.55 -17.72
N GLU A 287 26.23 -25.40 -17.24
CA GLU A 287 25.51 -24.55 -16.30
C GLU A 287 25.64 -23.09 -16.75
N ASN A 288 24.54 -22.33 -16.76
CA ASN A 288 24.51 -20.92 -17.19
C ASN A 288 25.19 -20.65 -18.54
N THR A 289 25.00 -21.53 -19.53
CA THR A 289 25.61 -21.47 -20.88
C THR A 289 27.13 -21.68 -20.94
N ILE A 290 27.76 -22.06 -19.82
CA ILE A 290 29.19 -22.36 -19.74
C ILE A 290 29.40 -23.88 -19.64
N THR A 291 30.32 -24.42 -20.43
CA THR A 291 30.70 -25.84 -20.37
C THR A 291 31.82 -26.04 -19.34
N TYR A 292 31.55 -26.82 -18.29
CA TYR A 292 32.49 -27.18 -17.24
C TYR A 292 32.97 -28.62 -17.43
N VAL A 293 34.28 -28.81 -17.34
CA VAL A 293 34.97 -30.11 -17.39
C VAL A 293 35.55 -30.41 -16.02
N LYS A 294 35.09 -31.49 -15.39
CA LYS A 294 35.56 -31.96 -14.10
C LYS A 294 36.58 -33.07 -14.28
N ASP A 295 37.76 -32.90 -13.70
CA ASP A 295 38.79 -33.94 -13.60
C ASP A 295 38.45 -34.93 -12.46
N ILE A 296 38.93 -36.17 -12.55
CA ILE A 296 38.93 -37.20 -11.50
C ILE A 296 39.53 -36.66 -10.20
N ASN A 297 40.51 -35.75 -10.26
CA ASN A 297 41.10 -35.10 -9.09
C ASN A 297 40.22 -34.00 -8.46
N GLY A 298 39.03 -33.73 -9.02
CA GLY A 298 38.10 -32.73 -8.51
C GLY A 298 38.34 -31.30 -9.01
N LYS A 299 39.35 -31.08 -9.87
CA LYS A 299 39.61 -29.78 -10.49
C LYS A 299 38.54 -29.46 -11.55
N ILE A 300 38.07 -28.22 -11.57
CA ILE A 300 37.07 -27.74 -12.54
C ILE A 300 37.79 -26.83 -13.54
N SER A 301 37.61 -27.11 -14.82
CA SER A 301 38.03 -26.25 -15.93
C SER A 301 36.84 -25.93 -16.82
N THR A 302 36.96 -24.92 -17.68
CA THR A 302 35.90 -24.49 -18.59
C THR A 302 36.31 -24.75 -20.04
N SER A 303 35.35 -25.01 -20.93
CA SER A 303 35.62 -25.14 -22.36
C SER A 303 34.72 -24.19 -23.14
N ASN A 304 35.26 -23.64 -24.24
CA ASN A 304 34.50 -22.79 -25.17
C ASN A 304 33.69 -23.59 -26.18
N ASN A 305 33.92 -24.91 -26.24
CA ASN A 305 33.20 -25.80 -27.15
C ASN A 305 31.82 -26.15 -26.58
N SER A 306 30.87 -26.38 -27.46
CA SER A 306 29.55 -26.85 -27.05
C SER A 306 29.62 -28.29 -26.51
N LEU A 307 28.67 -28.66 -25.65
CA LEU A 307 28.59 -30.05 -25.14
C LEU A 307 28.42 -31.06 -26.28
N GLU A 308 27.78 -30.65 -27.38
CA GLU A 308 27.60 -31.47 -28.59
C GLU A 308 28.93 -31.71 -29.32
N GLU A 309 29.71 -30.64 -29.53
CA GLU A 309 31.04 -30.71 -30.16
C GLU A 309 31.98 -31.58 -29.34
N ILE A 310 32.02 -31.38 -28.03
CA ILE A 310 32.87 -32.18 -27.15
C ILE A 310 32.45 -33.65 -27.20
N TYR A 311 31.16 -33.96 -27.17
CA TYR A 311 30.70 -35.36 -27.26
C TYR A 311 31.10 -36.02 -28.59
N SER A 312 31.07 -35.28 -29.70
CA SER A 312 31.45 -35.82 -31.02
C SER A 312 32.94 -36.18 -31.14
N GLU A 313 33.79 -35.58 -30.30
CA GLU A 313 35.23 -35.82 -30.28
C GLU A 313 35.64 -36.87 -29.22
N LEU A 314 34.71 -37.29 -28.37
CA LEU A 314 34.94 -38.26 -27.30
C LEU A 314 34.63 -39.69 -27.76
N ASP A 315 35.32 -40.65 -27.14
CA ASP A 315 35.05 -42.07 -27.37
C ASP A 315 33.70 -42.46 -26.73
N ASN A 316 32.73 -42.84 -27.58
CA ASN A 316 31.39 -43.25 -27.18
C ASN A 316 31.36 -44.55 -26.36
N THR A 317 32.47 -45.29 -26.26
CA THR A 317 32.60 -46.44 -25.36
C THR A 317 32.92 -46.01 -23.92
N ILE A 318 33.64 -44.89 -23.75
CA ILE A 318 34.09 -44.39 -22.45
C ILE A 318 33.15 -43.29 -21.92
N PHE A 319 32.51 -42.53 -22.81
CA PHE A 319 31.65 -41.41 -22.48
C PHE A 319 30.21 -41.63 -22.90
N PHE A 320 29.28 -41.31 -22.00
CA PHE A 320 27.85 -41.37 -22.25
C PHE A 320 27.16 -40.04 -22.01
N ARG A 321 26.29 -39.64 -22.93
CA ARG A 321 25.50 -38.43 -22.79
C ARG A 321 24.21 -38.67 -22.01
N ALA A 322 24.30 -38.48 -20.69
CA ALA A 322 23.22 -38.70 -19.73
C ALA A 322 21.96 -37.85 -20.02
N ASN A 323 22.13 -36.55 -20.32
CA ASN A 323 21.05 -35.65 -20.67
C ASN A 323 21.56 -34.45 -21.50
N ARG A 324 20.72 -33.42 -21.73
CA ARG A 324 21.10 -32.23 -22.51
C ARG A 324 22.24 -31.43 -21.88
N GLN A 325 22.46 -31.59 -20.58
CA GLN A 325 23.40 -30.82 -19.78
C GLN A 325 24.58 -31.64 -19.27
N PHE A 326 24.63 -32.97 -19.46
CA PHE A 326 25.65 -33.85 -18.87
C PHE A 326 26.20 -34.92 -19.82
N ILE A 327 27.54 -35.06 -19.81
CA ILE A 327 28.30 -36.19 -20.33
C ILE A 327 29.06 -36.83 -19.16
N LEU A 328 28.98 -38.16 -19.04
CA LEU A 328 29.59 -38.95 -17.99
C LEU A 328 30.70 -39.83 -18.55
N ALA A 329 31.83 -39.93 -17.87
CA ALA A 329 32.78 -41.00 -18.10
C ALA A 329 32.39 -42.25 -17.30
N ILE A 330 32.58 -43.45 -17.86
CA ILE A 330 32.29 -44.71 -17.17
C ILE A 330 33.01 -44.83 -15.82
N LYS A 331 34.24 -44.32 -15.73
CA LYS A 331 35.08 -44.32 -14.52
C LYS A 331 34.53 -43.41 -13.40
N SER A 332 33.64 -42.47 -13.71
CA SER A 332 33.10 -41.53 -12.73
C SER A 332 31.88 -42.05 -12.00
N ILE A 333 31.28 -43.16 -12.44
CA ILE A 333 30.02 -43.69 -11.91
C ILE A 333 30.28 -44.44 -10.60
N ASP A 334 29.72 -43.94 -9.49
CA ASP A 334 29.79 -44.59 -8.17
C ASP A 334 28.58 -45.52 -7.96
N LYS A 335 27.37 -44.95 -8.07
CA LYS A 335 26.12 -45.70 -7.85
C LYS A 335 25.06 -45.32 -8.87
N ILE A 336 24.24 -46.31 -9.21
CA ILE A 336 23.09 -46.15 -10.10
C ILE A 336 21.83 -46.42 -9.28
N LEU A 337 21.07 -45.37 -8.99
CA LEU A 337 19.85 -45.44 -8.20
C LEU A 337 18.63 -45.39 -9.12
N LYS A 338 17.61 -46.21 -8.84
CA LYS A 338 16.31 -46.07 -9.51
C LYS A 338 15.62 -44.83 -8.96
N TYR A 339 15.33 -43.88 -9.85
CA TYR A 339 14.63 -42.64 -9.55
C TYR A 339 13.23 -42.70 -10.17
N GLY A 340 12.24 -42.08 -9.53
CA GLY A 340 10.82 -42.26 -9.86
C GLY A 340 10.48 -42.23 -11.36
N ASN A 341 9.44 -42.97 -11.75
CA ASN A 341 8.95 -43.06 -13.13
C ASN A 341 9.95 -43.67 -14.15
N ASN A 342 10.65 -44.75 -13.76
CA ASN A 342 11.66 -45.46 -14.57
C ASN A 342 12.89 -44.62 -14.99
N GLN A 343 13.21 -43.55 -14.25
CA GLN A 343 14.42 -42.77 -14.46
C GLN A 343 15.59 -43.37 -13.66
N LEU A 344 16.82 -43.04 -14.05
CA LEU A 344 18.03 -43.42 -13.30
C LEU A 344 18.71 -42.17 -12.77
N LYS A 345 19.04 -42.17 -11.48
CA LYS A 345 19.90 -41.15 -10.86
C LYS A 345 21.30 -41.73 -10.72
N ILE A 346 22.30 -41.02 -11.23
CA ILE A 346 23.69 -41.45 -11.20
C ILE A 346 24.43 -40.63 -10.14
N GLU A 347 25.03 -41.31 -9.17
CA GLU A 347 25.99 -40.70 -8.26
C GLU A 347 27.39 -40.81 -8.89
N VAL A 348 28.10 -39.69 -8.95
CA VAL A 348 29.41 -39.58 -9.59
C VAL A 348 30.50 -39.21 -8.59
N VAL A 349 31.73 -39.69 -8.83
CA VAL A 349 32.94 -39.31 -8.11
C VAL A 349 33.87 -38.60 -9.11
N PRO A 350 34.30 -37.35 -8.85
CA PRO A 350 34.01 -36.50 -7.69
C PRO A 350 32.56 -35.99 -7.61
N LYS A 351 32.00 -35.88 -6.40
CA LYS A 351 30.58 -35.52 -6.19
C LYS A 351 30.18 -34.27 -6.99
N SER A 352 29.17 -34.43 -7.85
CA SER A 352 28.55 -33.33 -8.58
C SER A 352 27.61 -32.54 -7.65
N ALA A 353 27.57 -31.22 -7.81
CA ALA A 353 26.61 -30.35 -7.13
C ALA A 353 25.21 -30.44 -7.76
N ILE A 354 25.12 -30.90 -9.01
CA ILE A 354 23.89 -31.04 -9.77
C ILE A 354 23.56 -32.52 -9.90
N ASP A 355 22.29 -32.86 -9.69
CA ASP A 355 21.79 -34.22 -9.83
C ASP A 355 21.86 -34.70 -11.29
N VAL A 356 22.55 -35.82 -11.51
CA VAL A 356 22.65 -36.46 -12.82
C VAL A 356 21.47 -37.41 -12.99
N ILE A 357 20.46 -36.96 -13.75
CA ILE A 357 19.24 -37.73 -14.03
C ILE A 357 19.22 -38.16 -15.50
N ILE A 358 19.01 -39.46 -15.72
CA ILE A 358 18.81 -40.09 -17.03
C ILE A 358 17.33 -40.40 -17.19
N SER A 359 16.73 -39.85 -18.24
CA SER A 359 15.30 -40.04 -18.57
C SER A 359 14.95 -41.49 -18.91
N LYS A 360 13.67 -41.85 -18.78
CA LYS A 360 13.12 -43.18 -19.13
C LYS A 360 13.51 -43.64 -20.55
N ASN A 361 13.53 -42.71 -21.52
CA ASN A 361 13.83 -43.03 -22.92
C ASN A 361 15.31 -43.40 -23.14
N LYS A 362 16.22 -42.83 -22.34
CA LYS A 362 17.67 -43.11 -22.40
C LYS A 362 18.14 -44.16 -21.40
N ALA A 363 17.29 -44.57 -20.46
CA ALA A 363 17.66 -45.53 -19.42
C ALA A 363 18.01 -46.92 -19.99
N ALA A 364 17.37 -47.35 -21.08
CA ALA A 364 17.69 -48.61 -21.75
C ALA A 364 19.04 -48.53 -22.49
N GLU A 365 19.28 -47.42 -23.19
CA GLU A 365 20.53 -47.14 -23.90
C GLU A 365 21.72 -47.05 -22.93
N PHE A 366 21.55 -46.38 -21.79
CA PHE A 366 22.58 -46.29 -20.75
C PHE A 366 22.97 -47.66 -20.18
N LYS A 367 21.98 -48.52 -19.92
CA LYS A 367 22.25 -49.90 -19.46
C LYS A 367 22.96 -50.73 -20.52
N ALA A 368 22.59 -50.58 -21.78
CA ALA A 368 23.27 -51.25 -22.88
C ALA A 368 24.71 -50.75 -23.06
N TRP A 369 24.94 -49.45 -22.83
CA TRP A 369 26.26 -48.84 -22.87
C TRP A 369 27.18 -49.34 -21.74
N LEU A 370 26.67 -49.52 -20.52
CA LEU A 370 27.45 -50.11 -19.40
C LEU A 370 27.87 -51.57 -19.64
N ASN A 371 27.23 -52.27 -20.57
CA ASN A 371 27.52 -53.66 -20.93
C ASN A 371 28.44 -53.79 -22.16
N LYS A 372 28.86 -52.68 -22.77
CA LYS A 372 29.85 -52.64 -23.83
C LYS A 372 31.24 -52.45 -23.23
#